data_AF-A0A8T8WYA1-F1
#
_entry.id   AF-A0A8T8WYA1-F1
#
_cell.length_a   1.000
_cell.length_b   1.000
_cell.length_c   1.000
_cell.angle_alpha   90.00
_cell.angle_beta   90.00
_cell.angle_gamma   90.00
#
_symmetry.space_group_name_H-M   'P 1'
#
loop_
_entity.id
_entity.type
_entity.pdbx_description
1 polymer ?
#
loop_
_entity_poly.entity_id
_entity_poly.type
_entity_poly.pdbx_seq_one_letter_code
_entity_poly.pdbx_strand_id
1 'polypeptide(L)'
;MSTLPRILWSQTAHNQDHNQNCITMVLQGDKILPSDITLTPTSFSLNGEKCACSFELYDEINHMQPSYEFDGGWLVVKVPKKSLSGLYWPTLTREQLPFIVTDFNRVSNRLCP
;
A
#
# COMPACT_ATOMS: atom_id res chain seq x y z
N MET A 1 12.84 -13.56 16.45
CA MET A 1 12.05 -12.35 16.77
C MET A 1 11.69 -11.69 15.45
N SER A 2 10.41 -11.46 15.17
CA SER A 2 9.99 -10.73 13.97
C SER A 2 10.16 -9.22 14.20
N THR A 3 10.63 -8.50 13.20
CA THR A 3 10.77 -7.04 13.24
C THR A 3 9.58 -6.37 12.56
N LEU A 4 9.34 -5.09 12.85
CA LEU A 4 8.39 -4.30 12.07
C LEU A 4 9.04 -3.96 10.71
N PRO A 5 8.34 -4.16 9.58
CA PRO A 5 8.82 -3.71 8.28
C PRO A 5 8.74 -2.18 8.20
N ARG A 6 9.49 -1.56 7.30
CA ARG A 6 9.24 -0.16 6.92
C ARG A 6 8.35 -0.16 5.69
N ILE A 7 7.20 0.51 5.76
CA ILE A 7 6.25 0.57 4.66
C ILE A 7 6.24 1.99 4.11
N LEU A 8 6.65 2.14 2.85
CA LEU A 8 6.48 3.40 2.13
C LEU A 8 5.16 3.35 1.37
N TRP A 9 4.34 4.39 1.44
CA TRP A 9 3.05 4.39 0.77
C TRP A 9 2.82 5.63 -0.08
N SER A 10 2.17 5.44 -1.22
CA SER A 10 1.72 6.51 -2.11
C SER A 10 0.37 6.14 -2.71
N GLN A 11 -0.23 7.06 -3.45
CA GLN A 11 -1.49 6.81 -4.11
C GLN A 11 -1.58 7.57 -5.42
N THR A 12 -2.41 7.04 -6.31
CA THR A 12 -2.94 7.75 -7.46
C THR A 12 -4.45 7.91 -7.29
N ALA A 13 -5.00 8.99 -7.82
CA ALA A 13 -6.44 9.23 -7.81
C ALA A 13 -6.92 9.41 -9.25
N HIS A 14 -7.95 8.65 -9.63
CA HIS A 14 -8.59 8.75 -10.93
C HIS A 14 -10.10 8.56 -10.76
N ASN A 15 -10.88 9.31 -11.53
CA ASN A 15 -12.35 9.33 -11.48
C ASN A 15 -13.04 8.52 -12.59
N GLN A 16 -12.28 7.75 -13.39
CA GLN A 16 -12.78 7.06 -14.58
C GLN A 16 -12.16 5.67 -14.75
N ASP A 17 -10.88 5.51 -14.40
CA ASP A 17 -10.17 4.24 -14.50
C ASP A 17 -9.83 3.69 -13.10
N HIS A 18 -10.45 2.56 -12.73
CA HIS A 18 -10.20 1.86 -11.47
C HIS A 18 -8.74 1.41 -11.33
N ASN A 19 -8.09 1.03 -12.44
CA ASN A 19 -6.71 0.53 -12.44
C ASN A 19 -5.70 1.66 -12.19
N GLN A 20 -6.12 2.91 -12.40
CA GLN A 20 -5.31 4.10 -12.12
C GLN A 20 -5.67 4.75 -10.78
N ASN A 21 -6.69 4.28 -10.07
CA ASN A 21 -7.11 4.79 -8.77
C ASN A 21 -6.65 3.86 -7.65
N CYS A 22 -5.34 3.87 -7.37
CA CYS A 22 -4.68 2.82 -6.59
C CYS A 22 -3.93 3.37 -5.39
N ILE A 23 -3.81 2.53 -4.37
CA ILE A 23 -2.81 2.66 -3.30
C ILE A 23 -1.59 1.83 -3.71
N THR A 24 -0.40 2.38 -3.52
CA THR A 24 0.87 1.66 -3.70
C THR A 24 1.60 1.60 -2.36
N MET A 25 1.98 0.41 -1.92
CA MET A 25 2.76 0.16 -0.71
C MET A 25 4.06 -0.54 -1.11
N VAL A 26 5.21 0.02 -0.71
CA VAL A 26 6.53 -0.59 -0.87
C VAL A 26 6.96 -1.11 0.49
N LEU A 27 7.03 -2.43 0.61
CA LEU A 27 7.43 -3.12 1.82
C LEU A 27 8.94 -3.29 1.84
N GLN A 28 9.59 -2.60 2.76
CA GLN A 28 11.02 -2.68 2.99
C GLN A 28 11.29 -3.59 4.18
N GLY A 29 11.90 -4.74 3.88
CA GLY A 29 12.29 -5.73 4.86
C GLY A 29 12.92 -6.94 4.18
N ASP A 30 13.61 -7.77 4.95
CA ASP A 30 14.27 -8.96 4.45
C ASP A 30 13.25 -10.02 4.00
N LYS A 31 13.40 -10.52 2.76
CA LYS A 31 12.74 -11.73 2.27
C LYS A 31 11.20 -11.70 2.37
N ILE A 32 10.59 -10.53 2.16
CA ILE A 32 9.12 -10.41 2.12
C ILE A 32 8.61 -11.02 0.82
N LEU A 33 7.67 -11.98 0.91
CA LEU A 33 7.04 -12.61 -0.24
C LEU A 33 5.56 -12.22 -0.36
N PRO A 34 4.98 -12.24 -1.57
CA PRO A 34 3.56 -11.98 -1.77
C PRO A 34 2.64 -12.92 -0.98
N SER A 35 3.07 -14.16 -0.73
CA SER A 35 2.34 -15.15 0.07
C SER A 35 2.16 -14.75 1.54
N ASP A 36 3.00 -13.83 2.02
CA ASP A 36 2.98 -13.37 3.40
C ASP A 36 1.91 -12.29 3.62
N ILE A 37 1.30 -11.79 2.54
CA ILE A 37 0.35 -10.68 2.56
C ILE A 37 -1.08 -11.21 2.57
N THR A 38 -1.89 -10.67 3.47
CA THR A 38 -3.34 -10.82 3.47
C THR A 38 -3.99 -9.46 3.38
N LEU A 39 -4.91 -9.30 2.43
CA LEU A 39 -5.70 -8.10 2.22
C LEU A 39 -7.17 -8.41 2.48
N THR A 40 -7.84 -7.51 3.20
CA THR A 40 -9.30 -7.47 3.30
C THR A 40 -9.79 -6.13 2.75
N PRO A 41 -11.11 -5.90 2.60
CA PRO A 41 -11.61 -4.59 2.18
C PRO A 41 -11.08 -3.42 3.02
N THR A 42 -10.84 -3.61 4.32
CA THR A 42 -10.46 -2.53 5.24
C THR A 42 -9.12 -2.72 5.93
N SER A 43 -8.41 -3.82 5.70
CA SER A 43 -7.17 -4.10 6.43
C SER A 43 -6.08 -4.72 5.59
N PHE A 44 -4.85 -4.49 6.04
CA PHE A 44 -3.63 -5.07 5.51
C PHE A 44 -2.94 -5.87 6.60
N SER A 45 -2.44 -7.05 6.26
CA SER A 45 -1.59 -7.86 7.14
C SER A 45 -0.41 -8.42 6.37
N LEU A 46 0.76 -8.36 6.99
CA LEU A 46 1.98 -9.03 6.58
C LEU A 46 2.37 -10.00 7.69
N ASN A 47 2.54 -11.27 7.35
CA ASN A 47 2.96 -12.31 8.26
C ASN A 47 4.14 -13.11 7.67
N GLY A 48 5.31 -12.47 7.59
CA GLY A 48 6.54 -13.10 7.14
C GLY A 48 7.37 -13.66 8.30
N GLU A 49 8.29 -14.57 8.00
CA GLU A 49 9.16 -15.21 8.99
C GLU A 49 10.01 -14.20 9.79
N LYS A 50 10.49 -13.16 9.10
CA LYS A 50 11.37 -12.13 9.66
C LYS A 50 10.66 -10.84 10.05
N CYS A 51 9.51 -10.55 9.44
CA CYS A 51 8.78 -9.32 9.69
C CYS A 51 7.28 -9.54 9.62
N ALA A 52 6.56 -8.91 10.56
CA ALA A 52 5.12 -9.01 10.63
C ALA A 52 4.51 -7.68 11.09
N CYS A 53 3.37 -7.33 10.51
CA CYS A 53 2.57 -6.17 10.91
C CYS A 53 1.12 -6.33 10.43
N SER A 54 0.19 -5.66 11.09
CA SER A 54 -1.19 -5.53 10.62
C SER A 54 -1.73 -4.14 10.96
N PHE A 55 -2.64 -3.64 10.14
CA PHE A 55 -3.28 -2.35 10.36
C PHE A 55 -4.59 -2.18 9.58
N GLU A 56 -5.43 -1.29 10.07
CA GLU A 56 -6.66 -0.85 9.41
C GLU A 56 -6.36 0.29 8.42
N LEU A 57 -6.89 0.14 7.21
CA LEU A 57 -6.85 1.13 6.14
C LEU A 57 -7.82 2.27 6.44
N TYR A 58 -7.52 3.44 5.87
CA TYR A 58 -8.37 4.62 5.97
C TYR A 58 -9.80 4.34 5.47
N ASP A 59 -9.91 3.73 4.29
CA ASP A 59 -11.17 3.40 3.62
C ASP A 59 -11.05 2.08 2.84
N GLU A 60 -12.08 1.70 2.09
CA GLU A 60 -12.15 0.40 1.44
C GLU A 60 -11.31 0.27 0.15
N ILE A 61 -10.69 -0.89 -0.01
CA ILE A 61 -9.95 -1.32 -1.21
C ILE A 61 -10.63 -2.49 -1.93
N ASN A 62 -10.32 -2.65 -3.22
CA ASN A 62 -10.62 -3.86 -3.96
C ASN A 62 -9.52 -4.92 -3.74
N HIS A 63 -9.63 -5.63 -2.61
CA HIS A 63 -8.68 -6.67 -2.19
C HIS A 63 -8.61 -7.90 -3.11
N MET A 64 -9.53 -8.05 -4.08
CA MET A 64 -9.59 -9.21 -4.97
C MET A 64 -8.61 -9.11 -6.15
N GLN A 65 -8.10 -7.91 -6.45
CA GLN A 65 -7.21 -7.67 -7.58
C GLN A 65 -5.94 -6.89 -7.18
N PRO A 66 -5.16 -7.38 -6.19
CA PRO A 66 -3.87 -6.79 -5.89
C PRO A 66 -2.87 -7.14 -6.99
N SER A 67 -1.95 -6.23 -7.26
CA SER A 67 -0.79 -6.45 -8.10
C SER A 67 0.47 -6.43 -7.24
N TYR A 68 1.37 -7.36 -7.49
CA TYR A 68 2.63 -7.52 -6.77
C TYR A 68 3.80 -7.43 -7.75
N GLU A 69 4.78 -6.60 -7.42
CA GLU A 69 5.99 -6.40 -8.21
C GLU A 69 7.20 -6.36 -7.27
N PHE A 70 8.37 -6.75 -7.77
CA PHE A 70 9.63 -6.56 -7.04
C PHE A 70 10.42 -5.42 -7.68
N ASP A 71 10.82 -4.45 -6.86
CA ASP A 71 11.58 -3.29 -7.30
C ASP A 71 12.73 -3.02 -6.33
N GLY A 72 13.97 -3.11 -6.82
CA GLY A 72 15.16 -2.92 -5.99
C GLY A 72 15.29 -3.88 -4.80
N GLY A 73 14.69 -5.07 -4.89
CA GLY A 73 14.66 -6.05 -3.79
C GLY A 73 13.52 -5.84 -2.79
N TRP A 74 12.69 -4.82 -2.98
CA TRP A 74 11.51 -4.54 -2.16
C TRP A 74 10.25 -5.07 -2.82
N LEU A 75 9.28 -5.48 -2.00
CA LEU A 75 7.97 -5.90 -2.50
C LEU A 75 7.07 -4.69 -2.65
N VAL A 76 6.62 -4.43 -3.87
CA VAL A 76 5.65 -3.39 -4.21
C VAL A 76 4.28 -4.02 -4.35
N VAL A 77 3.33 -3.52 -3.57
CA VAL A 77 1.93 -3.95 -3.54
C VAL A 77 1.08 -2.81 -4.07
N LYS A 78 0.36 -3.04 -5.16
CA LYS A 78 -0.60 -2.08 -5.72
C LYS A 78 -2.00 -2.63 -5.51
N VAL A 79 -2.88 -1.84 -4.91
CA VAL A 79 -4.26 -2.24 -4.65
C VAL A 79 -5.22 -1.14 -5.11
N PRO A 80 -6.21 -1.44 -5.96
CA PRO A 80 -7.21 -0.46 -6.35
C PRO A 80 -8.06 -0.02 -5.16
N LYS A 81 -8.36 1.26 -5.07
CA LYS A 81 -9.36 1.78 -4.13
C LYS A 81 -10.74 1.32 -4.59
N LYS A 82 -11.65 1.03 -3.66
CA LYS A 82 -13.02 0.63 -4.01
C LYS A 82 -13.82 1.78 -4.62
N SER A 83 -13.67 2.98 -4.07
CA SER A 83 -14.39 4.18 -4.52
C SER A 83 -13.64 4.93 -5.63
N LEU A 84 -14.27 5.09 -6.79
CA LEU A 84 -13.85 5.98 -7.88
C LEU A 84 -14.28 7.43 -7.62
N SER A 85 -13.75 8.05 -6.57
CA SER A 85 -14.08 9.44 -6.25
C SER A 85 -13.13 10.45 -6.88
N GLY A 86 -11.98 10.00 -7.43
CA GLY A 86 -10.89 10.90 -7.81
C GLY A 86 -10.27 11.64 -6.62
N LEU A 87 -10.65 11.28 -5.38
CA LEU A 87 -10.15 11.90 -4.16
C LEU A 87 -8.91 11.17 -3.64
N TYR A 88 -8.06 11.97 -3.00
CA TYR A 88 -6.88 11.48 -2.30
C TYR A 88 -7.26 11.11 -0.86
N TRP A 89 -6.75 9.96 -0.39
CA TRP A 89 -6.80 9.61 1.02
C TRP A 89 -5.82 10.51 1.79
N PRO A 90 -6.23 11.14 2.90
CA PRO A 90 -5.31 11.98 3.68
C PRO A 90 -4.20 11.15 4.36
N THR A 91 -4.49 9.89 4.70
CA THR A 91 -3.58 8.93 5.32
C THR A 91 -3.81 7.53 4.75
N LEU A 92 -2.84 6.61 4.89
CA LEU A 92 -3.05 5.21 4.55
C LEU A 92 -3.95 4.50 5.56
N THR A 93 -3.76 4.85 6.84
CA THR A 93 -4.33 4.17 7.99
C THR A 93 -5.18 5.11 8.82
N ARG A 94 -6.12 4.55 9.60
CA ARG A 94 -6.94 5.33 10.54
C ARG A 94 -6.14 5.86 11.73
N GLU A 95 -5.12 5.11 12.14
CA GLU A 95 -4.21 5.47 13.23
C GLU A 95 -2.82 5.80 12.68
N GLN A 96 -2.06 6.65 13.38
CA GLN A 96 -0.70 6.96 12.98
C GLN A 96 0.25 5.84 13.43
N LEU A 97 0.83 5.13 12.46
CA LEU A 97 1.76 4.03 12.72
C LEU A 97 3.19 4.43 12.36
N PRO A 98 4.16 4.29 13.28
CA PRO A 98 5.51 4.85 13.10
C PRO A 98 6.33 4.17 12.00
N PHE A 99 5.92 2.97 11.59
CA PHE A 99 6.58 2.19 10.54
C PHE A 99 6.00 2.44 9.14
N ILE A 100 4.95 3.27 9.03
CA ILE A 100 4.33 3.69 7.77
C ILE A 100 4.74 5.12 7.45
N VAL A 101 5.33 5.33 6.28
CA VAL A 101 5.88 6.63 5.84
C VAL A 101 5.41 6.92 4.42
N THR A 102 5.11 8.18 4.09
CA THR A 102 4.77 8.57 2.72
C THR A 102 5.96 8.39 1.78
N ASP A 103 5.72 7.76 0.62
CA ASP A 103 6.69 7.58 -0.46
C ASP A 103 6.70 8.80 -1.38
N PHE A 104 7.48 9.82 -1.04
CA PHE A 104 7.59 11.03 -1.85
C PHE A 104 8.22 10.81 -3.23
N ASN A 105 8.96 9.71 -3.46
CA ASN A 105 9.57 9.44 -4.76
C ASN A 105 8.53 9.01 -5.81
N ARG A 106 7.43 8.37 -5.37
CA ARG A 106 6.34 7.92 -6.24
C ARG A 106 5.17 8.91 -6.32
N VAL A 107 5.14 9.93 -5.46
CA VAL A 107 4.11 10.97 -5.43
C VAL A 107 4.23 11.96 -6.61
N SER A 108 5.30 11.89 -7.39
CA SER A 108 5.59 12.87 -8.46
C SER A 108 5.44 12.27 -9.85
N ASN A 109 4.29 12.50 -10.51
CA ASN A 109 4.26 12.79 -11.96
C ASN A 109 2.94 13.32 -12.57
N ARG A 110 2.03 13.98 -11.83
CA ARG A 110 0.89 14.71 -12.46
C ARG A 110 0.45 15.99 -11.72
N LEU A 111 1.39 16.79 -11.23
CA LEU A 111 1.13 18.18 -10.85
C LEU A 111 2.21 19.07 -11.49
N CYS A 112 2.04 19.31 -12.80
CA CYS A 112 2.57 20.39 -13.65
C CYS A 112 2.42 19.93 -15.12
N PRO A 113 1.92 20.74 -16.06
CA PRO A 113 1.60 22.17 -15.98
C PRO A 113 0.13 22.47 -15.67
#